data_AF-A0A965PCM6-F1
#
_entry.id   AF-A0A965PCM6-F1
#
_cell.length_a   1.000
_cell.length_b   1.000
_cell.length_c   1.000
_cell.angle_alpha   90.00
_cell.angle_beta   90.00
_cell.angle_gamma   90.00
#
_symmetry.space_group_name_H-M   'P 1'
#
loop_
_entity.id
_entity.type
_entity.pdbx_description
1 polymer ?
#
loop_
_entity_poly.entity_id
_entity_poly.type
_entity_poly.pdbx_seq_one_letter_code
_entity_poly.pdbx_strand_id
1 'polypeptide(L)'
;MDVTEKHPDYNHRRECEWETMRDVWQGESRIKERHDHYLPRPSGWLQHADRGELAYRQYIQRARFPEFTAQAIRSMVGVLHGQPWHVQLPPALDYMRERATLDGLPLEVFSRRITTELLITGRY
;
A
#
# COMPACT_ATOMS: atom_id res chain seq x y z
N MET A 1 -9.98 23.71 -17.94
CA MET A 1 -9.43 22.54 -17.25
C MET A 1 -10.14 21.33 -17.80
N ASP A 2 -9.42 20.54 -18.57
CA ASP A 2 -9.90 19.23 -19.03
C ASP A 2 -9.75 18.24 -17.87
N VAL A 3 -10.63 17.25 -17.76
CA VAL A 3 -10.63 16.25 -16.66
C VAL A 3 -9.37 15.37 -16.69
N THR A 4 -8.63 15.42 -17.80
CA THR A 4 -7.39 14.66 -18.03
C THR A 4 -6.12 15.39 -17.54
N GLU A 5 -6.22 16.68 -17.21
CA GLU A 5 -5.07 17.50 -16.83
C GLU A 5 -4.63 17.15 -15.40
N LYS A 6 -3.43 16.54 -15.27
CA LYS A 6 -2.85 16.14 -13.98
C LYS A 6 -1.82 17.16 -13.48
N HIS A 7 -1.66 17.24 -12.15
CA HIS A 7 -0.57 18.01 -11.54
C HIS A 7 0.80 17.49 -12.03
N PRO A 8 1.84 18.33 -12.22
CA PRO A 8 3.15 17.88 -12.73
C PRO A 8 3.80 16.74 -11.93
N ASP A 9 3.53 16.68 -10.62
CA ASP A 9 4.02 15.59 -9.75
C ASP A 9 3.33 14.24 -10.01
N TYR A 10 2.16 14.24 -10.65
CA TYR A 10 1.47 13.01 -11.08
C TYR A 10 2.02 12.54 -12.43
N ASN A 11 3.27 12.13 -12.39
CA ASN A 11 3.91 11.45 -13.49
C ASN A 11 3.89 9.93 -13.27
N HIS A 12 4.11 9.21 -14.37
CA HIS A 12 4.09 7.75 -14.40
C HIS A 12 5.03 7.12 -13.35
N ARG A 13 6.20 7.73 -13.12
CA ARG A 13 7.15 7.24 -12.12
C ARG A 13 6.55 7.26 -10.71
N ARG A 14 5.91 8.35 -10.30
CA ARG A 14 5.24 8.44 -9.00
C ARG A 14 4.11 7.43 -8.87
N GLU A 15 3.33 7.23 -9.93
CA GLU A 15 2.27 6.23 -9.97
C GLU A 15 2.83 4.81 -9.71
N CYS A 16 3.91 4.43 -10.38
CA CYS A 16 4.57 3.14 -10.15
C CYS A 16 5.17 3.01 -8.73
N GLU A 17 5.74 4.09 -8.18
CA GLU A 17 6.26 4.11 -6.80
C GLU A 17 5.12 3.88 -5.79
N TRP A 18 3.96 4.52 -5.98
CA TRP A 18 2.78 4.32 -5.11
C TRP A 18 2.20 2.92 -5.22
N GLU A 19 2.11 2.36 -6.42
CA GLU A 19 1.68 0.97 -6.61
C GLU A 19 2.59 -0.01 -5.90
N THR A 20 3.91 0.19 -6.03
CA THR A 20 4.92 -0.63 -5.34
C THR A 20 4.74 -0.57 -3.83
N MET A 21 4.63 0.63 -3.27
CA MET A 21 4.46 0.81 -1.82
C MET A 21 3.16 0.18 -1.31
N ARG A 22 2.07 0.24 -2.08
CA ARG A 22 0.79 -0.40 -1.73
C ARG A 22 0.84 -1.91 -1.82
N ASP A 23 1.58 -2.47 -2.77
CA ASP A 23 1.77 -3.93 -2.84
C ASP A 23 2.67 -4.42 -1.69
N VAL A 24 3.74 -3.69 -1.39
CA VAL A 24 4.63 -3.96 -0.25
C VAL A 24 3.87 -3.89 1.09
N TRP A 25 2.95 -2.94 1.23
CA TRP A 25 2.10 -2.82 2.42
C TRP A 25 1.18 -4.04 2.61
N GLN A 26 0.67 -4.62 1.53
CA GLN A 26 -0.15 -5.84 1.54
C GLN A 26 0.67 -7.10 1.84
N GLY A 27 1.98 -7.06 1.59
CA GLY A 27 2.95 -8.08 2.00
C GLY A 27 3.30 -9.12 0.93
N GLU A 28 4.01 -10.17 1.35
CA GLU A 28 4.61 -11.18 0.46
C GLU A 28 3.66 -11.78 -0.57
N SER A 29 2.44 -12.16 -0.17
CA SER A 29 1.46 -12.77 -1.07
C SER A 29 1.14 -11.87 -2.25
N ARG A 30 0.91 -10.57 -1.99
CA ARG A 30 0.61 -9.58 -3.03
C ARG A 30 1.77 -9.39 -3.99
N ILE A 31 3.00 -9.38 -3.47
CA ILE A 31 4.22 -9.27 -4.28
C ILE A 31 4.35 -10.49 -5.20
N LYS A 32 4.11 -11.70 -4.69
CA LYS A 32 4.18 -12.95 -5.48
C LYS A 32 3.08 -13.06 -6.53
N GLU A 33 1.88 -12.57 -6.24
CA GLU A 33 0.74 -12.51 -7.17
C GLU A 33 0.98 -11.58 -8.37
N ARG A 34 1.90 -10.63 -8.25
CA ARG A 34 2.27 -9.72 -9.34
C ARG A 34 3.24 -10.34 -10.35
N HIS A 35 3.66 -11.60 -10.13
CA HIS A 35 4.42 -12.42 -11.08
C HIS A 35 5.58 -11.65 -11.73
N ASP A 36 5.59 -11.56 -13.06
CA ASP A 36 6.69 -11.01 -13.84
C ASP A 36 7.01 -9.54 -13.53
N HIS A 37 6.09 -8.81 -12.88
CA HIS A 37 6.32 -7.43 -12.49
C HIS A 37 7.43 -7.30 -11.42
N TYR A 38 7.42 -8.16 -10.40
CA TYR A 38 8.45 -8.16 -9.33
C TYR A 38 9.40 -9.36 -9.40
N LEU A 39 8.96 -10.45 -10.01
CA LEU A 39 9.67 -11.72 -10.11
C LEU A 39 9.75 -12.11 -11.60
N PRO A 40 10.50 -11.36 -12.42
CA PRO A 40 10.58 -11.61 -13.85
C PRO A 40 11.18 -12.99 -14.13
N ARG A 41 10.55 -13.72 -15.05
CA ARG A 41 11.06 -15.01 -15.50
C ARG A 41 12.44 -14.87 -16.16
N PRO A 42 13.46 -15.65 -15.74
CA PRO A 42 14.75 -15.71 -16.43
C PRO A 42 14.59 -16.08 -17.91
N SER A 43 15.25 -15.33 -18.80
CA SER A 43 15.10 -15.50 -20.26
C SER A 43 15.53 -16.87 -20.78
N GLY A 44 16.50 -17.52 -20.12
CA GLY A 44 16.95 -18.87 -20.46
C GLY A 44 15.87 -19.94 -20.32
N TRP A 45 14.81 -19.68 -19.55
CA TRP A 45 13.74 -20.65 -19.33
C TRP A 45 12.73 -20.73 -20.48
N LEU A 46 12.66 -19.69 -21.30
CA LEU A 46 11.76 -19.66 -22.47
C LEU A 46 12.15 -20.70 -23.53
N GLN A 47 13.39 -21.21 -23.48
CA GLN A 47 13.90 -22.21 -24.40
C GLN A 47 13.52 -23.65 -24.01
N HIS A 48 12.97 -23.86 -22.80
CA HIS A 48 12.46 -25.17 -22.39
C HIS A 48 11.15 -25.53 -23.08
N ALA A 49 10.85 -26.82 -23.19
CA ALA A 49 9.63 -27.33 -23.82
C ALA A 49 8.35 -26.81 -23.15
N ASP A 50 8.35 -26.63 -21.83
CA ASP A 50 7.25 -26.03 -21.05
C ASP A 50 7.40 -24.51 -20.85
N ARG A 51 8.36 -23.89 -21.55
CA ARG A 51 8.79 -22.49 -21.34
C ARG A 51 9.17 -22.19 -19.88
N GLY A 52 9.63 -23.22 -19.16
CA GLY A 52 10.04 -23.18 -17.76
C GLY A 52 8.92 -22.84 -16.79
N GLU A 53 7.67 -23.15 -17.13
CA GLU A 53 6.51 -22.86 -16.29
C GLU A 53 6.60 -23.55 -14.91
N LEU A 54 7.02 -24.82 -14.86
CA LEU A 54 7.19 -25.51 -13.58
C LEU A 54 8.31 -24.87 -12.75
N ALA A 55 9.43 -24.53 -13.38
CA ALA A 55 10.56 -23.85 -12.75
C ALA A 55 10.15 -22.45 -12.25
N TYR A 56 9.29 -21.75 -12.99
CA TYR A 56 8.81 -20.41 -12.63
C TYR A 56 7.90 -20.42 -11.40
N ARG A 57 6.95 -21.36 -11.32
CA ARG A 57 6.12 -21.52 -10.10
C ARG A 57 6.98 -21.82 -8.88
N GLN A 58 7.95 -22.70 -9.06
CA GLN A 58 8.93 -23.08 -8.06
C GLN A 58 9.80 -21.91 -7.60
N TYR A 59 10.16 -21.02 -8.53
CA TYR A 59 10.90 -19.79 -8.27
C TYR A 59 10.08 -18.81 -7.43
N ILE A 60 8.83 -18.52 -7.83
CA ILE A 60 7.93 -17.63 -7.07
C ILE A 60 7.70 -18.18 -5.65
N GLN A 61 7.45 -19.48 -5.52
CA GLN A 61 7.21 -20.11 -4.22
C GLN A 61 8.39 -19.91 -3.26
N ARG A 62 9.62 -20.04 -3.77
CA ARG A 62 10.86 -19.92 -2.99
C ARG A 62 11.38 -18.49 -2.82
N ALA A 63 10.87 -17.55 -3.61
CA ALA A 63 11.24 -16.15 -3.48
C ALA A 63 10.95 -15.68 -2.05
N ARG A 64 11.92 -15.02 -1.42
CA ARG A 64 11.80 -14.49 -0.07
C ARG A 64 11.51 -13.00 -0.14
N PHE A 65 10.49 -12.56 0.58
CA PHE A 65 10.15 -11.16 0.69
C PHE A 65 10.46 -10.63 2.11
N PRO A 66 11.30 -9.60 2.26
CA PRO A 66 11.54 -8.98 3.56
C PRO A 66 10.41 -8.01 3.93
N GLU A 67 9.74 -8.26 5.05
CA GLU A 67 8.58 -7.50 5.55
C GLU A 67 8.93 -6.20 6.30
N PHE A 68 10.11 -5.62 6.05
CA PHE A 68 10.62 -4.48 6.84
C PHE A 68 9.76 -3.23 6.71
N THR A 69 9.32 -2.89 5.50
CA THR A 69 8.57 -1.66 5.23
C THR A 69 7.21 -1.67 5.92
N ALA A 70 6.45 -2.77 5.77
CA ALA A 70 5.14 -2.89 6.39
C ALA A 70 5.24 -2.90 7.92
N GLN A 71 6.28 -3.54 8.48
CA GLN A 71 6.56 -3.48 9.91
C GLN A 71 6.89 -2.05 10.37
N ALA A 72 7.77 -1.34 9.66
CA ALA A 72 8.14 0.04 10.00
C ALA A 72 6.94 0.98 9.99
N ILE A 73 6.07 0.89 8.97
CA ILE A 73 4.84 1.69 8.90
C ILE A 73 3.92 1.38 10.08
N ARG A 74 3.69 0.10 10.40
CA ARG A 74 2.87 -0.30 11.57
C ARG A 74 3.45 0.26 12.88
N SER A 75 4.76 0.21 13.05
CA SER A 75 5.44 0.78 14.22
C SER A 75 5.26 2.30 14.30
N MET A 76 5.47 3.03 13.20
CA MET A 76 5.29 4.48 13.17
C MET A 76 3.84 4.90 13.46
N VAL A 77 2.85 4.21 12.88
CA VAL A 77 1.44 4.44 13.18
C VAL A 77 1.15 4.18 14.67
N GLY A 78 1.70 3.10 15.23
CA GLY A 78 1.57 2.78 16.65
C GLY A 78 2.15 3.87 17.57
N VAL A 79 3.33 4.40 17.22
CA VAL A 79 3.96 5.50 17.96
C VAL A 79 3.13 6.78 17.87
N LEU A 80 2.72 7.17 16.66
CA LEU A 80 1.97 8.42 16.44
C LEU A 80 0.60 8.42 17.11
N HIS A 81 -0.06 7.26 17.16
CA HIS A 81 -1.36 7.07 17.79
C HIS A 81 -1.27 6.48 19.20
N GLY A 82 -0.07 6.44 19.79
CA GLY A 82 0.14 5.90 21.14
C GLY A 82 -0.45 6.77 22.25
N GLN A 83 -0.88 7.99 21.93
CA GLN A 83 -1.61 8.88 22.83
C GLN A 83 -2.95 9.25 22.19
N PRO A 84 -4.04 9.32 22.97
CA PRO A 84 -5.35 9.68 22.46
C PRO A 84 -5.33 11.12 21.96
N TRP A 85 -6.03 11.35 20.85
CA TRP A 85 -6.08 12.66 20.21
C TRP A 85 -7.09 13.56 20.93
N HIS A 86 -6.65 14.75 21.35
CA HIS A 86 -7.57 15.75 21.88
C HIS A 86 -8.14 16.60 20.74
N VAL A 87 -9.30 16.19 20.20
CA VAL A 87 -10.01 16.92 19.14
C VAL A 87 -11.24 17.61 19.71
N GLN A 88 -11.27 18.94 19.57
CA GLN A 88 -12.44 19.76 19.84
C GLN A 88 -13.29 19.84 18.57
N LEU A 89 -14.50 19.28 18.62
CA LEU A 89 -15.45 19.30 17.51
C LEU A 89 -16.57 20.30 17.82
N PRO A 90 -17.02 21.10 16.84
CA PRO A 90 -18.25 21.87 17.00
C PRO A 90 -19.45 20.91 17.11
N PRO A 91 -20.56 21.32 17.76
CA PRO A 91 -21.72 20.44 17.97
C PRO A 91 -22.27 19.82 16.68
N ALA A 92 -22.20 20.54 15.55
CA ALA A 92 -22.63 20.05 14.24
C ALA A 92 -21.82 18.85 13.72
N LEU A 93 -20.60 18.62 14.22
CA LEU A 93 -19.70 17.55 13.80
C LEU A 93 -19.48 16.49 14.89
N ASP A 94 -20.17 16.59 16.04
CA ASP A 94 -19.94 15.68 17.16
C ASP A 94 -20.24 14.21 16.80
N TYR A 95 -21.17 13.99 15.86
CA TYR A 95 -21.48 12.67 15.29
C TYR A 95 -20.24 11.96 14.70
N MET A 96 -19.21 12.69 14.27
CA MET A 96 -18.00 12.11 13.69
C MET A 96 -17.20 11.29 14.70
N ARG A 97 -17.40 11.50 16.00
CA ARG A 97 -16.78 10.68 17.05
C ARG A 97 -17.14 9.20 16.89
N GLU A 98 -18.35 8.91 16.43
CA GLU A 98 -18.85 7.55 16.23
C GLU A 98 -18.90 7.17 14.74
N ARG A 99 -19.18 8.13 13.85
CA ARG A 99 -19.36 7.91 12.41
C ARG A 99 -18.78 9.06 11.58
N ALA A 100 -17.45 9.05 11.40
CA ALA A 100 -16.72 9.98 10.53
C ALA A 100 -16.71 9.55 9.05
N THR A 101 -16.90 8.27 8.75
CA THR A 101 -16.82 7.74 7.37
C THR A 101 -18.16 7.17 6.88
N LEU A 102 -18.27 6.99 5.56
CA LEU A 102 -19.47 6.39 4.93
C LEU A 102 -19.72 4.95 5.42
N ASP A 103 -18.64 4.19 5.66
CA ASP A 103 -18.65 2.82 6.21
C ASP A 103 -18.82 2.76 7.73
N GLY A 104 -19.03 3.90 8.41
CA GLY A 104 -19.46 3.90 9.81
C GLY A 104 -18.33 3.94 10.84
N LEU A 105 -17.11 4.36 10.47
CA LEU A 105 -15.97 4.34 11.38
C LEU A 105 -15.83 5.64 12.17
N PRO A 106 -15.36 5.57 13.42
CA PRO A 106 -15.12 6.75 14.24
C PRO A 106 -13.93 7.56 13.72
N LEU A 107 -13.89 8.85 14.10
CA LEU A 107 -12.86 9.80 13.70
C LEU A 107 -11.42 9.31 13.99
N GLU A 108 -11.23 8.60 15.11
CA GLU A 108 -9.94 8.04 15.50
C GLU A 108 -9.44 6.98 14.50
N VAL A 109 -10.31 6.05 14.09
CA VAL A 109 -9.95 5.02 13.10
C VAL A 109 -9.72 5.64 11.73
N PHE A 110 -10.55 6.60 11.34
CA PHE A 110 -10.37 7.34 10.09
C PHE A 110 -9.02 8.04 10.04
N SER A 111 -8.64 8.69 11.13
CA SER A 111 -7.35 9.33 11.28
C SER A 111 -6.16 8.36 11.16
N ARG A 112 -6.25 7.19 11.81
CA ARG A 112 -5.24 6.13 11.66
C ARG A 112 -5.08 5.68 10.21
N ARG A 113 -6.20 5.57 9.47
CA ARG A 113 -6.17 5.26 8.02
C ARG A 113 -5.47 6.36 7.22
N ILE A 114 -5.79 7.62 7.47
CA ILE A 114 -5.12 8.75 6.79
C ILE A 114 -3.61 8.73 7.05
N THR A 115 -3.19 8.57 8.31
CA THR A 115 -1.77 8.51 8.67
C THR A 115 -1.07 7.35 7.97
N THR A 116 -1.74 6.19 7.90
CA THR A 116 -1.20 5.01 7.21
C THR A 116 -1.01 5.29 5.72
N GLU A 117 -2.02 5.84 5.04
CA GLU A 117 -1.92 6.20 3.63
C GLU A 117 -0.86 7.28 3.36
N LEU A 118 -0.71 8.25 4.26
CA LEU A 118 0.36 9.26 4.19
C LEU A 118 1.74 8.60 4.23
N LEU A 119 1.95 7.62 5.11
CA LEU A 119 3.23 6.91 5.23
C LEU A 119 3.50 5.98 4.04
N ILE A 120 2.46 5.42 3.41
CA ILE A 120 2.59 4.58 2.21
C ILE A 120 2.90 5.42 0.98
N THR A 121 2.19 6.53 0.79
CA THR A 121 2.20 7.29 -0.47
C THR A 121 3.08 8.54 -0.42
N GLY A 122 3.44 9.01 0.78
CA GLY A 122 4.23 10.22 0.99
C GLY A 122 3.51 11.51 0.56
N ARG A 123 2.18 11.50 0.47
CA ARG A 123 1.40 12.59 -0.12
C ARG A 123 0.51 13.30 0.91
N TYR A 124 0.69 14.61 1.00
CA TYR A 124 -0.12 15.55 1.78
C TYR A 124 -0.92 16.49 0.89
#